data_AF-U6REX8-F1
#
_entry.id   AF-U6REX8-F1
#
_cell.length_a   1.000
_cell.length_b   1.000
_cell.length_c   1.000
_cell.angle_alpha   90.00
_cell.angle_beta   90.00
_cell.angle_gamma   90.00
#
_symmetry.space_group_name_H-M   'P 1'
#
loop_
_entity.id
_entity.type
_entity.pdbx_description
1 polymer ?
#
loop_
_entity_poly.entity_id
_entity_poly.type
_entity_poly.pdbx_seq_one_letter_code
_entity_poly.pdbx_strand_id
1 'polypeptide(L)'
;MTKVHLLGANKSYDRSVQTVSVNQVVVLEGYSYDNYVVYEVTRDKWGITYHLVNLRTHEFHTSDLIRPLSEKFGIGIYYDDANPRFLDPLETAALLTKAKEKKAEEEKKAKEVREEYERIAKIGTERLRPLVPTDAKAVIIGTLRVNECDSYTDYYDYSIGKSSVRCPLKPKRFYPLKIFNNAPSKSLDRWGYYYFSLFPSVCRHLPDTFSV
;
A
#
# COMPACT_ATOMS: atom_id res chain seq x y z
N MET A 1 15.85 -19.92 -10.86
CA MET A 1 15.42 -20.77 -9.72
C MET A 1 13.94 -21.03 -9.90
N THR A 2 13.54 -22.26 -10.22
CA THR A 2 12.14 -22.60 -10.50
C THR A 2 11.40 -23.19 -9.29
N LYS A 3 12.12 -23.65 -8.26
CA LYS A 3 11.53 -24.23 -7.05
C LYS A 3 11.41 -23.21 -5.92
N VAL A 4 10.27 -23.20 -5.25
CA VAL A 4 9.99 -22.40 -4.06
C VAL A 4 9.74 -23.34 -2.88
N HIS A 5 10.47 -23.10 -1.80
CA HIS A 5 10.31 -23.82 -0.55
C HIS A 5 9.52 -22.96 0.42
N LEU A 6 8.32 -23.42 0.81
CA LEU A 6 7.50 -22.78 1.83
C LEU A 6 7.90 -23.32 3.19
N LEU A 7 8.66 -22.52 3.96
CA LEU A 7 9.18 -22.91 5.28
C LEU A 7 8.08 -23.32 6.26
N GLY A 8 6.97 -22.58 6.30
CA GLY A 8 5.86 -22.88 7.20
C GLY A 8 5.15 -24.20 6.85
N ALA A 9 5.04 -24.53 5.57
CA ALA A 9 4.41 -25.77 5.12
C ALA A 9 5.41 -26.95 5.06
N ASN A 10 6.70 -26.70 5.30
CA ASN A 10 7.81 -27.61 5.05
C ASN A 10 7.69 -28.37 3.70
N LYS A 11 7.28 -27.64 2.65
CA LYS A 11 6.99 -28.20 1.33
C LYS A 11 7.62 -27.37 0.22
N SER A 12 7.91 -28.07 -0.86
CA SER A 12 8.63 -27.54 -2.02
C SER A 12 7.72 -27.60 -3.24
N TYR A 13 7.57 -26.49 -3.95
CA TYR A 13 6.73 -26.38 -5.14
C TYR A 13 7.59 -25.99 -6.33
N ASP A 14 7.28 -26.56 -7.50
CA ASP A 14 7.94 -26.20 -8.75
C ASP A 14 7.06 -25.22 -9.54
N ARG A 15 7.54 -23.97 -9.69
CA ARG A 15 6.86 -22.90 -10.44
C ARG A 15 6.95 -23.06 -11.95
N SER A 16 7.74 -24.03 -12.43
CA SER A 16 7.78 -24.37 -13.85
C SER A 16 6.69 -25.37 -14.25
N VAL A 17 6.03 -26.00 -13.28
CA VAL A 17 4.93 -26.93 -13.51
C VAL A 17 3.61 -26.18 -13.44
N GLN A 18 2.83 -26.26 -14.51
CA GLN A 18 1.51 -25.67 -14.54
C GLN A 18 0.54 -26.52 -13.73
N THR A 19 -0.08 -25.93 -12.72
CA THR A 19 -1.04 -26.60 -11.83
C THR A 19 -2.50 -26.25 -12.16
N VAL A 20 -2.73 -25.11 -12.81
CA VAL A 20 -4.06 -24.55 -13.06
C VAL A 20 -4.21 -24.18 -14.53
N SER A 21 -5.41 -24.33 -15.10
CA SER A 21 -5.71 -24.00 -16.49
C SER A 21 -6.49 -22.68 -16.64
N VAL A 22 -6.52 -22.14 -17.85
CA VAL A 22 -7.35 -20.98 -18.19
C VAL A 22 -8.83 -21.31 -17.93
N ASN A 23 -9.59 -20.31 -17.50
CA ASN A 23 -10.98 -20.33 -17.04
C ASN A 23 -11.23 -21.15 -15.76
N GLN A 24 -10.19 -21.68 -15.11
CA GLN A 24 -10.35 -22.35 -13.83
C GLN A 24 -10.57 -21.34 -12.70
N VAL A 25 -11.48 -21.67 -11.80
CA VAL A 25 -11.77 -20.86 -10.60
C VAL A 25 -10.81 -21.27 -9.47
N VAL A 26 -10.24 -20.26 -8.82
CA VAL A 26 -9.31 -20.39 -7.70
C VAL A 26 -9.74 -19.48 -6.55
N VAL A 27 -9.35 -19.83 -5.33
CA VAL A 27 -9.78 -19.16 -4.10
C VAL A 27 -8.58 -18.52 -3.41
N LEU A 28 -8.72 -17.27 -2.97
CA LEU A 28 -7.73 -16.61 -2.13
C LEU A 28 -8.02 -16.86 -0.66
N GLU A 29 -7.14 -17.60 0.00
CA GLU A 29 -7.25 -17.93 1.42
C GLU A 29 -6.38 -17.01 2.28
N GLY A 30 -6.90 -16.64 3.46
CA GLY A 30 -6.18 -15.81 4.45
C GLY A 30 -6.48 -14.31 4.42
N TYR A 31 -7.35 -13.85 3.53
CA TYR A 31 -7.88 -12.48 3.51
C TYR A 31 -9.40 -12.49 3.32
N SER A 32 -9.88 -12.08 2.14
CA SER A 32 -11.31 -11.89 1.84
C SER A 32 -12.02 -13.17 1.40
N TYR A 33 -11.32 -14.29 1.24
CA TYR A 33 -11.88 -15.56 0.75
C TYR A 33 -12.56 -15.41 -0.63
N ASP A 34 -12.09 -14.44 -1.42
CA ASP A 34 -12.64 -14.16 -2.74
C ASP A 34 -12.25 -15.23 -3.75
N ASN A 35 -13.15 -15.40 -4.72
CA ASN A 35 -12.94 -16.27 -5.87
C ASN A 35 -12.40 -15.48 -7.05
N TYR A 36 -11.48 -16.11 -7.77
CA TYR A 36 -10.83 -15.57 -8.96
C TYR A 36 -10.97 -16.56 -10.09
N VAL A 37 -10.96 -16.07 -11.32
CA VAL A 37 -10.80 -16.91 -12.51
C VAL A 37 -9.45 -16.61 -13.17
N VAL A 38 -8.75 -17.67 -13.57
CA VAL A 38 -7.52 -17.57 -14.37
C VAL A 38 -7.90 -17.24 -15.80
N TYR A 39 -7.63 -16.02 -16.26
CA TYR A 39 -8.01 -15.64 -17.63
C TYR A 39 -6.87 -15.80 -18.64
N GLU A 40 -5.62 -15.77 -18.16
CA GLU A 40 -4.43 -15.95 -18.99
C GLU A 40 -3.33 -16.61 -18.18
N VAL A 41 -2.52 -17.44 -18.84
CA VAL A 41 -1.34 -18.07 -18.25
C VAL A 41 -0.13 -17.74 -19.13
N THR A 42 0.80 -16.96 -18.61
CA THR A 42 2.03 -16.59 -19.30
C THR A 42 3.20 -17.43 -18.80
N ARG A 43 4.03 -17.93 -19.72
CA ARG A 43 5.24 -18.70 -19.43
C ARG A 43 6.46 -17.94 -19.91
N ASP A 44 7.42 -17.73 -19.02
CA ASP A 44 8.68 -17.08 -19.34
C ASP A 44 9.89 -17.84 -18.77
N LYS A 45 11.08 -17.22 -18.82
CA LYS A 45 12.32 -17.82 -18.29
C LYS A 45 12.33 -17.93 -16.75
N TRP A 46 11.44 -17.21 -16.06
CA TRP A 46 11.36 -17.12 -14.61
C TRP A 46 10.30 -18.04 -14.02
N GLY A 47 9.29 -18.44 -14.81
CA GLY A 47 8.32 -19.47 -14.47
C GLY A 47 6.98 -19.26 -15.15
N ILE A 48 5.92 -19.71 -14.47
CA ILE A 48 4.54 -19.49 -14.88
C ILE A 48 3.96 -18.35 -14.05
N THR A 49 3.31 -17.40 -14.71
CA THR A 49 2.49 -16.36 -14.08
C THR A 49 1.04 -16.54 -14.53
N TYR A 50 0.17 -16.63 -13.55
CA TYR A 50 -1.28 -16.73 -13.71
C TYR A 50 -1.88 -15.34 -13.57
N HIS A 51 -2.61 -14.91 -14.60
CA HIS A 51 -3.37 -13.67 -14.56
C HIS A 51 -4.80 -13.98 -14.13
N LEU A 52 -5.23 -13.27 -13.10
CA LEU A 52 -6.45 -13.53 -12.36
C LEU A 52 -7.36 -12.32 -12.42
N VAL A 53 -8.66 -12.57 -12.47
CA VAL A 53 -9.68 -11.54 -12.25
C VAL A 53 -10.62 -11.98 -11.14
N ASN A 54 -10.86 -11.08 -10.18
CA ASN A 54 -11.75 -11.34 -9.06
C ASN A 54 -13.21 -11.37 -9.55
N LEU A 55 -13.97 -12.42 -9.20
CA LEU A 55 -15.36 -12.59 -9.63
C LEU A 55 -16.32 -11.56 -9.02
N ARG A 56 -15.96 -11.00 -7.86
CA ARG A 56 -16.77 -10.03 -7.11
C ARG A 56 -16.32 -8.61 -7.39
N THR A 57 -15.03 -8.32 -7.19
CA THR A 57 -14.52 -6.94 -7.29
C THR A 57 -14.09 -6.55 -8.70
N HIS A 58 -13.98 -7.50 -9.63
CA HIS A 58 -13.49 -7.27 -11.00
C HIS A 58 -12.06 -6.68 -11.02
N GLU A 59 -11.28 -6.92 -9.97
CA GLU A 59 -9.90 -6.47 -9.87
C GLU A 59 -8.94 -7.47 -10.52
N PHE A 60 -7.89 -6.95 -11.14
CA PHE A 60 -6.84 -7.76 -11.74
C PHE A 60 -5.77 -8.11 -10.72
N HIS A 61 -5.41 -9.38 -10.68
CA HIS A 61 -4.33 -9.90 -9.86
C HIS A 61 -3.40 -10.77 -10.70
N THR A 62 -2.19 -10.96 -10.18
CA THR A 62 -1.22 -11.90 -10.74
C THR A 62 -0.72 -12.80 -9.61
N SER A 63 -0.45 -14.05 -9.94
CA SER A 63 0.17 -15.00 -9.01
C SER A 63 1.11 -15.91 -9.77
N ASP A 64 2.22 -16.27 -9.13
CA ASP A 64 3.19 -17.19 -9.70
C ASP A 64 3.09 -18.61 -9.12
N LEU A 65 2.26 -18.79 -8.08
CA LEU A 65 2.10 -20.06 -7.39
C LEU A 65 0.65 -20.22 -6.96
N ILE A 66 0.01 -21.27 -7.47
CA ILE A 66 -1.32 -21.70 -7.05
C ILE A 66 -1.21 -23.14 -6.58
N ARG A 67 -1.67 -23.39 -5.35
CA ARG A 67 -1.52 -24.67 -4.64
C ARG A 67 -2.85 -25.44 -4.63
N PRO A 68 -2.84 -26.77 -4.49
CA PRO A 68 -4.07 -27.53 -4.28
C PRO A 68 -4.71 -27.17 -2.93
N LEU A 69 -6.04 -27.11 -2.88
CA LEU A 69 -6.78 -26.78 -1.67
C LEU A 69 -6.66 -27.87 -0.60
N SER A 70 -6.50 -29.14 -0.99
CA SER A 70 -6.21 -30.25 -0.08
C SER A 70 -4.91 -30.08 0.71
N GLU A 71 -3.94 -29.34 0.18
CA GLU A 71 -2.67 -29.04 0.84
C GLU A 71 -2.62 -27.60 1.39
N LYS A 72 -3.78 -27.03 1.70
CA LYS A 72 -3.90 -25.66 2.20
C LYS A 72 -3.04 -25.41 3.43
N PHE A 73 -2.16 -24.41 3.33
CA PHE A 73 -1.33 -23.94 4.43
C PHE A 73 -1.08 -22.43 4.36
N GLY A 74 -1.67 -21.69 5.31
CA GLY A 74 -1.53 -20.25 5.43
C GLY A 74 -2.16 -19.47 4.27
N ILE A 75 -1.77 -18.20 4.17
CA ILE A 75 -2.28 -17.26 3.17
C ILE A 75 -1.80 -17.66 1.76
N GLY A 76 -2.68 -17.60 0.77
CA GLY A 76 -2.32 -17.74 -0.64
C GLY A 76 -3.48 -18.17 -1.53
N ILE A 77 -3.18 -18.45 -2.79
CA ILE A 77 -4.20 -18.82 -3.78
C ILE A 77 -4.21 -20.34 -3.97
N TYR A 78 -5.41 -20.91 -3.95
CA TYR A 78 -5.63 -22.34 -4.02
C TYR A 78 -6.62 -22.71 -5.11
N TYR A 79 -6.42 -23.86 -5.76
CA TYR A 79 -7.41 -24.44 -6.67
C TYR A 79 -8.05 -25.66 -6.01
N ASP A 80 -9.34 -25.89 -6.27
CA ASP A 80 -10.02 -27.11 -5.82
C ASP A 80 -9.50 -28.30 -6.64
N ASP A 81 -8.74 -29.17 -5.99
CA ASP A 81 -8.15 -30.37 -6.57
C ASP A 81 -9.10 -31.57 -6.58
N ALA A 82 -10.14 -31.55 -5.74
CA ALA A 82 -11.17 -32.59 -5.73
C ALA A 82 -12.24 -32.32 -6.79
N ASN A 83 -12.70 -31.07 -6.90
CA ASN A 83 -13.77 -30.66 -7.81
C ASN A 83 -13.40 -29.34 -8.53
N PRO A 84 -12.50 -29.37 -9.53
CA PRO A 84 -12.09 -28.17 -10.23
C PRO A 84 -13.26 -27.56 -11.00
N ARG A 85 -13.59 -26.30 -10.68
CA ARG A 85 -14.63 -25.53 -11.36
C ARG A 85 -14.03 -24.69 -12.48
N PHE A 86 -14.69 -24.71 -13.63
CA PHE A 86 -14.36 -23.87 -14.78
C PHE A 86 -15.53 -22.94 -15.09
N LEU A 87 -15.22 -21.70 -15.46
CA LEU A 87 -16.19 -20.77 -16.02
C LEU A 87 -16.25 -20.91 -17.54
N ASP A 88 -17.40 -20.54 -18.10
CA ASP A 88 -17.54 -20.49 -19.54
C ASP A 88 -16.59 -19.42 -20.14
N PRO A 89 -15.94 -19.68 -21.29
CA PRO A 89 -15.08 -18.70 -21.92
C PRO A 89 -15.79 -17.37 -22.24
N LEU A 90 -17.09 -17.40 -22.58
CA LEU A 90 -17.86 -16.18 -22.87
C LEU A 90 -18.12 -15.38 -21.60
N GLU A 91 -18.43 -16.05 -20.48
CA GLU A 91 -18.57 -15.41 -19.17
C GLU A 91 -17.25 -14.77 -18.74
N THR A 92 -16.14 -15.48 -18.93
CA THR A 92 -14.80 -14.96 -18.60
C THR A 92 -14.46 -13.74 -19.45
N ALA A 93 -14.75 -13.76 -20.75
CA ALA A 93 -14.56 -12.61 -21.63
C ALA A 93 -15.41 -11.40 -21.20
N ALA A 94 -16.66 -11.61 -20.80
CA ALA A 94 -17.55 -10.56 -20.29
C ALA A 94 -17.09 -10.01 -18.92
N LEU A 95 -16.48 -10.84 -18.08
CA LEU A 95 -15.85 -10.37 -16.83
C LEU A 95 -14.62 -9.51 -17.13
N LEU A 96 -13.81 -9.89 -18.13
CA LEU A 96 -12.63 -9.12 -18.52
C LEU A 96 -12.97 -7.75 -19.08
N THR A 97 -14.03 -7.62 -19.87
CA THR A 97 -14.47 -6.31 -20.39
C THR A 97 -14.89 -5.40 -19.24
N LYS A 98 -15.75 -5.90 -18.34
CA LYS A 98 -16.17 -5.16 -17.13
C LYS A 98 -14.99 -4.76 -16.24
N ALA A 99 -14.04 -5.66 -16.02
CA ALA A 99 -12.84 -5.38 -15.22
C ALA A 99 -11.95 -4.30 -15.86
N LYS A 100 -11.78 -4.33 -17.19
CA LYS A 100 -11.01 -3.30 -17.92
C LYS A 100 -11.69 -1.93 -17.86
N GLU A 101 -13.01 -1.88 -18.00
CA GLU A 101 -13.78 -0.63 -17.87
C GLU A 101 -13.64 -0.02 -16.48
N LYS A 102 -13.81 -0.83 -15.42
CA LYS A 102 -13.64 -0.39 -14.03
C LYS A 102 -12.23 0.15 -13.78
N LYS A 103 -11.20 -0.58 -14.22
CA LYS A 103 -9.80 -0.15 -14.08
C LYS A 103 -9.53 1.18 -14.81
N ALA A 104 -10.09 1.36 -16.01
CA ALA A 104 -9.95 2.61 -16.75
C ALA A 104 -10.64 3.79 -16.04
N GLU A 105 -11.79 3.56 -15.40
CA GLU A 105 -12.47 4.58 -14.58
C GLU A 105 -11.65 4.96 -13.33
N GLU A 106 -11.12 3.97 -12.62
CA GLU A 106 -10.26 4.19 -11.45
C GLU A 106 -8.97 4.92 -11.82
N GLU A 107 -8.34 4.58 -12.94
CA GLU A 107 -7.15 5.30 -13.43
C GLU A 107 -7.46 6.76 -13.80
N LYS A 108 -8.65 7.07 -14.34
CA LYS A 108 -9.08 8.46 -14.57
C LYS A 108 -9.23 9.22 -13.26
N LYS A 109 -9.95 8.64 -12.28
CA LYS A 109 -10.09 9.24 -10.94
C LYS A 109 -8.75 9.43 -10.25
N ALA A 110 -7.84 8.45 -10.35
CA ALA A 110 -6.50 8.54 -9.78
C ALA A 110 -5.66 9.64 -10.43
N LYS A 111 -5.79 9.86 -11.74
CA LYS A 111 -5.14 10.98 -12.45
C LYS A 111 -5.69 12.33 -12.00
N GLU A 112 -7.00 12.48 -11.92
CA GLU A 112 -7.65 13.71 -11.44
C GLU A 112 -7.22 14.05 -10.00
N VAL A 113 -7.20 13.06 -9.10
CA VAL A 113 -6.71 13.24 -7.72
C VAL A 113 -5.24 13.63 -7.69
N ARG A 114 -4.41 13.03 -8.54
CA ARG A 114 -2.99 13.37 -8.65
C ARG A 114 -2.79 14.80 -9.17
N GLU A 115 -3.53 15.21 -10.20
CA GLU A 115 -3.48 16.57 -10.74
C GLU A 115 -3.95 17.60 -9.71
N GLU A 116 -5.01 17.30 -8.95
CA GLU A 116 -5.45 18.14 -7.82
C GLU A 116 -4.36 18.25 -6.75
N TYR A 117 -3.74 17.13 -6.39
CA TYR A 117 -2.67 17.11 -5.40
C TYR A 117 -1.45 17.90 -5.86
N GLU A 118 -1.08 17.82 -7.15
CA GLU A 118 -0.01 18.62 -7.75
C GLU A 118 -0.35 20.12 -7.77
N ARG A 119 -1.62 20.49 -8.02
CA ARG A 119 -2.09 21.88 -7.89
C ARG A 119 -1.96 22.40 -6.46
N ILE A 120 -2.44 21.64 -5.49
CA ILE A 120 -2.35 21.98 -4.06
C ILE A 120 -0.87 22.11 -3.63
N ALA A 121 0.00 21.21 -4.10
CA ALA A 121 1.44 21.26 -3.81
C ALA A 121 2.12 22.53 -4.35
N LYS A 122 1.75 22.98 -5.56
CA LYS A 122 2.25 24.24 -6.14
C LYS A 122 1.83 25.45 -5.30
N ILE A 123 0.54 25.53 -4.95
CA ILE A 123 0.01 26.60 -4.08
C ILE A 123 0.71 26.59 -2.72
N GLY A 124 0.89 25.42 -2.12
CA GLY A 124 1.60 25.27 -0.85
C GLY A 124 3.05 25.74 -0.94
N THR A 125 3.74 25.40 -2.02
CA THR A 125 5.13 25.83 -2.27
C THR A 125 5.23 27.35 -2.38
N GLU A 126 4.35 27.99 -3.17
CA GLU A 126 4.33 29.45 -3.32
C GLU A 126 4.04 30.17 -2.00
N ARG A 127 3.11 29.65 -1.19
CA ARG A 127 2.81 30.20 0.14
C ARG A 127 3.94 30.01 1.15
N LEU A 128 4.71 28.93 1.03
CA LEU A 128 5.85 28.64 1.91
C LEU A 128 7.09 29.47 1.55
N ARG A 129 7.34 29.77 0.28
CA ARG A 129 8.51 30.54 -0.18
C ARG A 129 8.81 31.81 0.64
N PRO A 130 7.86 32.72 0.92
CA PRO A 130 8.15 33.92 1.70
C PRO A 130 8.38 33.65 3.20
N LEU A 131 7.93 32.50 3.72
CA LEU A 131 8.08 32.14 5.14
C LEU A 131 9.42 31.46 5.44
N VAL A 132 10.12 31.00 4.41
CA VAL A 132 11.38 30.26 4.53
C VAL A 132 12.54 31.20 4.22
N PRO A 133 13.43 31.47 5.20
CA PRO A 133 14.66 32.22 4.96
C PRO A 133 15.51 31.57 3.87
N THR A 134 16.17 32.37 3.04
CA THR A 134 17.03 31.89 1.93
C THR A 134 18.25 31.08 2.42
N ASP A 135 18.67 31.26 3.66
CA ASP A 135 19.76 30.53 4.32
C ASP A 135 19.29 29.27 5.07
N ALA A 136 17.98 28.98 5.08
CA ALA A 136 17.43 27.82 5.76
C ALA A 136 17.78 26.51 5.04
N LYS A 137 18.43 25.59 5.75
CA LYS A 137 18.81 24.26 5.22
C LYS A 137 17.68 23.22 5.28
N ALA A 138 16.68 23.45 6.11
CA ALA A 138 15.54 22.57 6.30
C ALA A 138 14.34 23.37 6.83
N VAL A 139 13.13 22.86 6.60
CA VAL A 139 11.87 23.41 7.09
C VAL A 139 11.11 22.33 7.83
N ILE A 140 10.69 22.61 9.06
CA ILE A 140 9.85 21.71 9.86
C ILE A 140 8.44 22.28 9.88
N ILE A 141 7.49 21.51 9.39
CA ILE A 141 6.06 21.82 9.43
C ILE A 141 5.43 20.93 10.48
N GLY A 142 4.86 21.54 11.52
CA GLY A 142 4.15 20.83 12.58
C GLY A 142 2.68 21.20 12.59
N THR A 143 1.80 20.21 12.66
CA THR A 143 0.39 20.39 12.98
C THR A 143 0.18 20.16 14.47
N LEU A 144 -0.32 21.18 15.19
CA LEU A 144 -0.72 20.99 16.58
C LEU A 144 -1.96 20.11 16.63
N ARG A 145 -1.89 18.99 17.36
CA ARG A 145 -3.07 18.19 17.72
C ARG A 145 -3.45 18.50 19.15
N VAL A 146 -4.70 18.89 19.38
CA VAL A 146 -5.25 19.14 20.70
C VAL A 146 -5.99 17.89 21.12
N ASN A 147 -5.62 17.33 22.27
CA ASN A 147 -6.24 16.12 22.79
C ASN A 147 -7.67 16.42 23.26
N GLU A 148 -8.64 15.69 22.73
CA GLU A 148 -10.06 15.76 23.11
C GLU A 148 -10.56 14.43 23.68
N CYS A 149 -9.64 13.51 24.01
CA CYS A 149 -9.98 12.23 24.64
C CYS A 149 -10.68 12.46 25.98
N ASP A 150 -11.76 11.71 26.19
CA ASP A 150 -12.38 11.58 27.50
C ASP A 150 -11.55 10.61 28.36
N SER A 151 -11.01 11.09 29.48
CA SER A 151 -10.17 10.27 30.37
C SER A 151 -10.91 9.10 31.04
N TYR A 152 -12.24 9.07 30.98
CA TYR A 152 -13.08 8.00 31.55
C TYR A 152 -13.43 6.90 30.54
N THR A 153 -13.08 7.06 29.27
CA THR A 153 -13.33 6.07 28.21
C THR A 153 -12.07 5.79 27.40
N ASP A 154 -12.07 4.70 26.63
CA ASP A 154 -11.04 4.40 25.63
C ASP A 154 -11.26 5.16 24.31
N TYR A 155 -12.15 6.16 24.32
CA TYR A 155 -12.46 7.00 23.17
C TYR A 155 -11.30 7.97 22.89
N TYR A 156 -10.53 7.65 21.85
CA TYR A 156 -9.45 8.49 21.36
C TYR A 156 -9.97 9.53 20.38
N ASP A 157 -9.93 10.81 20.76
CA ASP A 157 -10.27 11.93 19.88
C ASP A 157 -9.25 13.07 19.97
N TYR A 158 -9.15 13.82 18.88
CA TYR A 158 -8.31 15.00 18.80
C TYR A 158 -8.82 15.98 17.75
N SER A 159 -8.70 17.28 18.05
CA SER A 159 -8.88 18.32 17.05
C SER A 159 -7.54 18.80 16.48
N ILE A 160 -7.57 19.23 15.22
CA ILE A 160 -6.40 19.84 14.57
C ILE A 160 -6.41 21.33 14.90
N GLY A 161 -5.43 21.76 15.70
CA GLY A 161 -5.18 23.16 16.02
C GLY A 161 -4.32 23.86 14.96
N LYS A 162 -3.66 24.96 15.36
CA LYS A 162 -2.84 25.78 14.45
C LYS A 162 -1.63 25.00 13.92
N SER A 163 -1.32 25.18 12.63
CA SER A 163 -0.06 24.74 12.04
C SER A 163 1.04 25.77 12.30
N SER A 164 2.27 25.29 12.52
CA SER A 164 3.44 26.14 12.72
C SER A 164 4.58 25.72 11.79
N VAL A 165 5.35 26.70 11.32
CA VAL A 165 6.52 26.49 10.47
C VAL A 165 7.75 26.97 11.23
N ARG A 166 8.78 26.12 11.33
CA ARG A 166 10.06 26.47 11.96
C ARG A 166 11.22 26.13 11.04
N CYS A 167 12.11 27.10 10.84
CA CYS A 167 13.34 26.94 10.07
C CYS A 167 14.54 26.86 11.02
N PRO A 168 15.11 25.67 11.28
CA PRO A 168 16.28 25.56 12.15
C PRO A 168 17.53 26.22 11.52
N LEU A 169 18.03 27.28 12.17
CA LEU A 169 19.20 28.06 11.73
C LEU A 169 20.57 27.39 11.98
N LYS A 170 20.63 26.24 12.68
CA LYS A 170 21.87 25.50 12.91
C LYS A 170 21.66 23.99 12.71
N PRO A 171 22.63 23.27 12.11
CA PRO A 171 22.61 21.81 12.08
C PRO A 171 22.88 21.30 13.50
N LYS A 172 21.84 21.21 14.34
CA LYS A 172 21.90 20.31 15.49
C LYS A 172 21.75 18.91 14.92
N ARG A 173 22.68 18.01 15.24
CA ARG A 173 22.57 16.56 14.95
C ARG A 173 21.12 16.13 15.19
N PHE A 174 20.39 15.87 14.12
CA PHE A 174 19.07 15.31 14.20
C PHE A 174 19.29 13.83 14.49
N TYR A 175 19.29 13.47 15.78
CA TYR A 175 19.10 12.07 16.14
C TYR A 175 17.66 11.73 15.70
N PRO A 176 17.44 10.68 14.90
CA PRO A 176 16.09 10.19 14.70
C PRO A 176 15.58 9.84 16.10
N LEU A 177 14.70 10.68 16.64
CA LEU A 177 14.01 10.42 17.88
C LEU A 177 13.29 9.10 17.66
N LYS A 178 13.81 8.04 18.28
CA LYS A 178 13.14 6.76 18.42
C LYS A 178 11.68 7.07 18.73
N ILE A 179 10.79 6.49 17.93
CA ILE A 179 9.35 6.51 18.17
C ILE A 179 9.16 5.92 19.57
N PHE A 180 9.06 6.79 20.58
CA PHE A 180 8.72 6.39 21.94
C PHE A 180 7.21 6.17 21.92
N ASN A 181 6.82 4.96 21.53
CA ASN A 181 5.43 4.51 21.57
C ASN A 181 4.89 4.29 22.99
N ASN A 182 5.66 4.59 24.05
CA ASN A 182 5.21 4.49 25.43
C ASN A 182 6.10 5.38 26.33
N ALA A 183 5.69 6.61 26.59
CA ALA A 183 6.23 7.43 27.68
C ALA A 183 5.10 7.76 28.66
N PRO A 184 5.29 7.61 29.98
CA PRO A 184 4.26 7.81 30.99
C PRO A 184 3.82 9.28 31.04
N SER A 185 2.51 9.48 31.24
CA SER A 185 1.77 10.74 31.04
C SER A 185 2.21 11.94 31.89
N LYS A 186 3.18 11.80 32.80
CA LYS A 186 3.56 12.83 33.77
C LYS A 186 4.71 13.75 33.35
N SER A 187 5.29 13.57 32.16
CA SER A 187 6.27 14.53 31.60
C SER A 187 5.70 15.43 30.50
N LEU A 188 4.37 15.47 30.34
CA LEU A 188 3.67 16.07 29.20
C LEU A 188 3.61 17.62 29.19
N ASP A 189 3.93 18.31 30.29
CA ASP A 189 3.71 19.76 30.38
C ASP A 189 4.77 20.63 29.69
N ARG A 190 5.81 20.04 29.06
CA ARG A 190 6.93 20.84 28.53
C ARG A 190 7.34 20.59 27.08
N TRP A 191 6.87 19.50 26.46
CA TRP A 191 7.25 19.16 25.09
C TRP A 191 6.04 18.57 24.35
N GLY A 192 5.30 19.43 23.64
CA GLY A 192 4.21 19.01 22.77
C GLY A 192 4.68 18.02 21.70
N TYR A 193 3.89 16.98 21.46
CA TYR A 193 4.16 15.97 20.44
C TYR A 193 4.18 16.60 19.04
N TYR A 194 5.34 16.57 18.37
CA TYR A 194 5.43 16.87 16.94
C TYR A 194 5.27 15.56 16.16
N TYR A 195 4.07 15.29 15.66
CA TYR A 195 3.88 14.23 14.67
C TYR A 195 4.40 14.74 13.32
N PHE A 196 5.51 14.17 12.86
CA PHE A 196 6.08 14.45 11.54
C PHE A 196 5.31 13.65 10.49
N SER A 197 4.33 14.26 9.83
CA SER A 197 3.88 13.80 8.53
C SER A 197 4.81 14.39 7.46
N LEU A 198 5.83 13.63 7.07
CA LEU A 198 6.56 13.91 5.83
C LEU A 198 5.56 13.77 4.68
N PHE A 199 5.03 14.89 4.17
CA PHE A 199 4.31 14.92 2.89
C PHE A 199 5.32 14.53 1.79
N PRO A 200 5.23 13.33 1.19
CA PRO A 200 6.28 12.83 0.29
C PRO A 200 6.38 13.57 -1.05
N SER A 201 5.47 14.52 -1.33
CA SER A 201 5.47 15.31 -2.56
C SER A 201 6.15 16.67 -2.42
N VAL A 202 6.16 17.28 -1.22
CA VAL A 202 6.77 18.60 -1.02
C VAL A 202 8.29 18.50 -0.93
N CYS A 203 8.82 17.35 -0.46
CA CYS A 203 10.26 17.15 -0.33
C CYS A 203 10.95 16.60 -1.60
N ARG A 204 10.22 16.27 -2.67
CA ARG A 204 10.79 15.63 -3.88
C ARG A 204 11.54 16.58 -4.83
N HIS A 205 11.57 17.87 -4.51
CA HIS A 205 12.27 18.90 -5.30
C HIS A 205 13.46 19.55 -4.58
N LEU A 206 13.89 18.98 -3.45
CA LEU A 206 15.21 19.28 -2.92
C LEU A 206 16.20 18.30 -3.56
N PRO A 207 17.17 18.76 -4.38
CA PRO A 207 18.10 17.87 -5.05
C PRO A 207 18.84 16.99 -4.03
N ASP A 208 18.98 15.72 -4.39
CA ASP A 208 19.73 14.70 -3.67
C ASP A 208 21.16 15.19 -3.39
N THR A 209 21.39 15.75 -2.21
CA THR A 209 22.73 15.93 -1.66
C THR A 209 22.75 15.41 -0.23
N PHE A 210 22.53 14.10 -0.09
CA PHE A 210 23.06 13.33 1.03
C PHE A 210 24.19 12.43 0.50
N SER A 211 25.33 13.06 0.22
CA SER A 211 26.62 12.39 0.26
C SER A 211 27.27 12.72 1.61
N VAL A 212 27.49 11.67 2.41
CA VAL A 212 28.54 11.38 3.41
C VAL A 212 27.93 10.51 4.50
#